data_AF-A0A2S9GI91-F1
#
_entry.id   AF-A0A2S9GI91-F1
#
_cell.length_a   1.000
_cell.length_b   1.000
_cell.length_c   1.000
_cell.angle_alpha   90.00
_cell.angle_beta   90.00
_cell.angle_gamma   90.00
#
_symmetry.space_group_name_H-M   'P 1'
#
loop_
_entity.id
_entity.type
_entity.pdbx_description
1 polymer ?
#
loop_
_entity_poly.entity_id
_entity_poly.type
_entity_poly.pdbx_seq_one_letter_code
_entity_poly.pdbx_strand_id
1 'polypeptide(L)' 'QIHEIVRQLRGQAGDRQIPGEPKVGFAQLYGAPGTAGATILTT' A
#
# COMPACT_ATOMS: atom_id res chain seq x y z
N GLN A 1 -0.87 3.71 5.60
CA GLN A 1 -0.26 3.09 4.41
C GLN A 1 -1.05 1.86 3.97
N ILE A 2 -1.12 0.79 4.78
CA ILE A 2 -1.80 -0.47 4.40
C ILE A 2 -3.25 -0.27 3.92
N HIS A 3 -4.06 0.53 4.64
CA HIS A 3 -5.46 0.77 4.26
C HIS A 3 -5.61 1.29 2.81
N GLU A 4 -4.84 2.31 2.44
CA GLU A 4 -4.91 2.88 1.08
C GLU A 4 -4.40 1.89 0.05
N ILE A 5 -3.29 1.20 0.32
CA ILE A 5 -2.75 0.17 -0.58
C ILE A 5 -3.79 -0.92 -0.86
N VAL A 6 -4.50 -1.41 0.17
CA VAL A 6 -5.57 -2.40 0.00
C VAL A 6 -6.71 -1.85 -0.84
N ARG A 7 -7.11 -0.58 -0.64
CA ARG A 7 -8.14 0.04 -1.49
C ARG A 7 -7.69 0.13 -2.95
N GLN A 8 -6.44 0.50 -3.20
CA GLN A 8 -5.89 0.60 -4.56
C GLN A 8 -5.83 -0.77 -5.25
N LEU A 9 -5.32 -1.79 -4.57
CA LEU A 9 -5.22 -3.16 -5.09
C LEU A 9 -6.60 -3.78 -5.38
N ARG A 10 -7.63 -3.41 -4.61
CA ARG A 10 -9.00 -3.90 -4.80
C ARG A 10 -9.84 -3.09 -5.79
N GLY A 11 -9.29 -2.03 -6.39
CA GLY A 11 -10.07 -1.15 -7.27
C GLY A 11 -11.13 -0.31 -6.51
N GLN A 12 -10.91 -0.06 -5.22
CA GLN A 12 -11.86 0.60 -4.32
C GLN A 12 -11.40 2.01 -3.90
N ALA A 13 -10.39 2.59 -4.52
CA ALA A 13 -9.84 3.89 -4.10
C ALA A 13 -10.61 5.12 -4.63
N GLY A 14 -11.70 4.93 -5.38
CA GLY A 14 -12.56 6.02 -5.86
C GLY A 14 -11.79 6.98 -6.77
N ASP A 15 -11.97 8.29 -6.58
CA ASP A 15 -11.29 9.32 -7.38
C ASP A 15 -9.75 9.28 -7.30
N ARG A 16 -9.20 8.58 -6.30
CA ARG A 16 -7.75 8.41 -6.13
C ARG A 16 -7.22 7.12 -6.76
N GLN A 17 -8.07 6.33 -7.41
CA GLN A 17 -7.70 5.05 -7.99
C GLN A 17 -6.59 5.21 -9.03
N ILE A 18 -5.47 4.53 -8.79
CA ILE A 18 -4.38 4.51 -9.75
C ILE A 18 -4.76 3.61 -10.95
N PRO A 19 -4.40 4.02 -12.19
CA PRO A 19 -4.68 3.24 -13.38
C PRO A 19 -3.79 1.98 -13.45
N GLY A 20 -4.17 1.02 -14.30
CA GLY A 20 -3.30 -0.12 -14.66
C GLY A 20 -3.39 -1.36 -13.77
N GLU A 21 -4.50 -1.53 -13.03
CA GLU A 21 -4.77 -2.72 -12.19
C GLU A 21 -3.56 -3.16 -11.33
N PRO A 22 -3.15 -2.37 -10.34
CA PRO A 22 -2.00 -2.71 -9.50
C PRO A 22 -2.20 -4.07 -8.81
N LYS A 23 -1.17 -4.91 -8.86
CA LYS A 23 -1.19 -6.27 -8.28
C LYS A 23 -0.36 -6.40 -7.00
N VAL A 24 0.59 -5.49 -6.79
CA VAL A 24 1.50 -5.50 -5.62
C VAL A 24 1.60 -4.10 -5.03
N GLY A 25 1.58 -4.02 -3.70
CA GLY A 25 1.79 -2.77 -2.96
C GLY A 25 2.85 -2.90 -1.87
N PHE A 26 3.57 -1.80 -1.62
CA PHE A 26 4.66 -1.73 -0.65
C PHE A 26 4.38 -0.65 0.40
N ALA A 27 4.52 -1.02 1.68
CA ALA A 27 4.46 -0.10 2.81
C ALA A 27 5.77 -0.16 3.60
N GLN A 28 6.30 1.01 3.96
CA GLN A 28 7.51 1.14 4.77
C GLN A 28 7.20 1.98 6.01
N LEU A 29 7.50 1.41 7.18
CA LEU A 29 7.48 2.09 8.45
C LEU A 29 8.92 2.40 8.87
N TYR A 30 9.13 3.62 9.34
CA TYR A 30 10.31 4.01 10.10
C TYR A 30 9.86 4.63 11.42
N GLY A 31 10.37 4.10 12.54
CA GLY A 31 10.18 4.62 13.88
C GLY A 31 11.53 5.02 14.46
N ALA A 32 11.69 6.31 14.80
CA ALA A 32 12.87 6.80 15.50
C ALA A 32 12.99 6.12 16.88
N PRO A 33 14.20 5.72 17.34
CA PRO A 33 15.52 5.96 16.73
C PRO A 33 16.07 4.84 15.83
N GLY A 34 15.30 3.80 15.47
CA GLY A 34 15.89 2.71 14.67
C GLY A 34 15.01 1.50 14.34
N THR A 35 13.70 1.56 14.54
CA THR A 35 12.81 0.46 14.13
C THR A 35 12.35 0.70 12.69
N ALA A 36 12.58 -0.27 11.82
CA ALA A 36 12.05 -0.24 10.46
C ALA A 36 11.22 -1.49 10.20
N GLY A 37 10.21 -1.36 9.35
CA GLY A 37 9.39 -2.47 8.88
C GLY A 37 8.98 -2.25 7.44
N ALA A 38 8.88 -3.35 6.69
CA ALA A 38 8.36 -3.36 5.33
C ALA A 38 7.22 -4.37 5.23
N THR A 39 6.23 -4.06 4.39
CA THR A 39 5.12 -4.98 4.10
C THR A 39 4.87 -4.99 2.60
N ILE A 40 4.80 -6.20 2.03
CA ILE A 40 4.39 -6.44 0.65
C ILE A 40 2.99 -7.06 0.70
N LEU A 41 2.05 -6.47 -0.05
CA LEU A 41 0.70 -7.01 -0.22
C LEU A 41 0.49 -7.38 -1.68
N THR A 42 -0.13 -8.54 -1.91
CA THR A 42 -0.54 -9.03 -3.24
C THR A 42 -2.00 -9.45 -3.22
N THR A 43 -2.68 -9.35 -4.36
CA THR A 43 -4.04 -9.86 -4.61
C THR A 43 -4.03 -11.03 -5.56
#